data_AF-A0A9N9I5L4-F1
#
_entry.id   AF-A0A9N9I5L4-F1
#
_cell.length_a   1.000
_cell.length_b   1.000
_cell.length_c   1.000
_cell.angle_alpha   90.00
_cell.angle_beta   90.00
_cell.angle_gamma   90.00
#
_symmetry.space_group_name_H-M   'P 1'
#
loop_
_entity.id
_entity.type
_entity.pdbx_description
1 polymer ?
#
loop_
_entity_poly.entity_id
_entity_poly.type
_entity_poly.pdbx_seq_one_letter_code
_entity_poly.pdbx_strand_id
1 'polypeptide(L)'
;YKISVDAGFKKDTASFQSMDNYSEMQVKTFSRGTLEDLREDVKSRFIGKEKVTRDIKQILQEYIEIALDDNDGGLCELRKIIINSLSKTFDSAVEEEFFQRMQFLFQHLSYTIPLRSLKEKISEGTLVANLISPVLRIFFHDAYVYPTIWPNTSSTSAKVRKLAFGDPSRAKQPDMIGNIVNNGNFAYEVMFGEVTGEGKNNTEKKNLIDLIRLGIFMKDSLDNILLKTGVNRVFAWQVIVTKWTGYLMTLICPGIYVMIDTGGSVEIPRSFESCSMFLSGLDTLFAFQLAYKETVKEILLIMNRNEESENEEDNFKTWRRQTLGTPAFKRIVKFK
;
A
#
# COMPACT_ATOMS: atom_id res chain seq x y z
N TYR A 1 -18.33 -23.35 14.62
CA TYR A 1 -19.38 -23.00 13.65
C TYR A 1 -18.99 -23.54 12.28
N LYS A 2 -19.58 -24.69 11.89
CA LYS A 2 -19.55 -25.21 10.51
C LYS A 2 -20.56 -24.40 9.70
N ILE A 3 -20.15 -23.88 8.54
CA ILE A 3 -21.07 -23.36 7.54
C ILE A 3 -20.97 -24.27 6.33
N SER A 4 -22.06 -25.01 6.08
CA SER A 4 -22.33 -25.68 4.80
C SER A 4 -22.70 -24.62 3.77
N VAL A 5 -22.09 -24.69 2.59
CA VAL A 5 -22.55 -23.94 1.42
C VAL A 5 -23.16 -24.96 0.46
N ASP A 6 -24.47 -25.12 0.59
CA ASP A 6 -25.31 -25.74 -0.43
C ASP A 6 -26.04 -24.58 -1.12
N ALA A 7 -25.57 -24.18 -2.30
CA ALA A 7 -26.27 -23.27 -3.17
C ALA A 7 -26.06 -23.74 -4.62
N GLY A 8 -27.16 -24.23 -5.19
CA GLY A 8 -27.19 -25.03 -6.41
C GLY A 8 -26.59 -24.39 -7.65
N PHE A 9 -25.68 -25.12 -8.28
CA PHE A 9 -25.35 -24.97 -9.70
C PHE A 9 -26.38 -25.75 -10.53
N LYS A 10 -27.18 -25.02 -11.32
CA LYS A 10 -27.92 -25.61 -12.44
C LYS A 10 -26.91 -26.22 -13.42
N LYS A 11 -27.12 -27.50 -13.74
CA LYS A 11 -26.46 -28.22 -14.83
C LYS A 11 -26.81 -27.56 -16.16
N ASP A 12 -25.84 -26.92 -16.79
CA ASP A 12 -25.76 -26.84 -18.24
C ASP A 12 -24.48 -27.55 -18.69
N THR A 13 -24.67 -28.76 -19.20
CA THR A 13 -23.66 -29.63 -19.79
C THR A 13 -23.26 -29.09 -21.17
N ALA A 14 -22.17 -28.34 -21.22
CA ALA A 14 -21.34 -28.19 -22.41
C ALA A 14 -19.87 -28.21 -21.99
N SER A 15 -19.13 -29.15 -22.55
CA SER A 15 -17.77 -29.57 -22.19
C SER A 15 -16.75 -28.43 -22.09
N PHE A 16 -16.38 -28.07 -20.87
CA PHE A 16 -15.10 -27.43 -20.54
C PHE A 16 -14.29 -28.37 -19.65
N GLN A 17 -13.77 -29.45 -20.23
CA GLN A 17 -12.75 -30.28 -19.59
C GLN A 17 -11.36 -29.72 -19.90
N SER A 18 -10.93 -28.77 -19.07
CA SER A 18 -9.56 -28.72 -18.57
C SER A 18 -9.57 -27.94 -17.25
N MET A 19 -10.09 -28.57 -16.20
CA MET A 19 -9.71 -28.15 -14.84
C MET A 19 -8.22 -28.44 -14.72
N ASP A 20 -7.42 -27.41 -14.50
CA ASP A 20 -6.00 -27.55 -14.14
C ASP A 20 -5.96 -28.33 -12.82
N ASN A 21 -5.77 -29.66 -12.89
CA ASN A 21 -5.55 -30.50 -11.72
C ASN A 21 -4.17 -30.15 -11.16
N TYR A 22 -4.12 -29.25 -10.17
CA TYR A 22 -2.92 -29.07 -9.37
C TYR A 22 -2.56 -30.41 -8.70
N SER A 23 -1.28 -30.77 -8.70
CA SER A 23 -0.89 -32.03 -8.07
C SER A 23 -1.17 -31.97 -6.56
N GLU A 24 -1.57 -33.08 -5.95
CA GLU A 24 -1.74 -33.17 -4.48
C GLU A 24 -0.48 -32.69 -3.74
N MET A 25 0.68 -32.89 -4.37
CA MET A 25 1.97 -32.41 -3.90
C MET A 25 2.04 -30.88 -3.87
N GLN A 26 1.55 -30.17 -4.89
CA GLN A 26 1.49 -28.71 -4.90
C GLN A 26 0.54 -28.18 -3.83
N VAL A 27 -0.64 -28.77 -3.67
CA VAL A 27 -1.62 -28.37 -2.65
C VAL A 27 -1.08 -28.61 -1.23
N LYS A 28 -0.38 -29.73 -1.01
CA LYS A 28 0.27 -30.04 0.27
C LYS A 28 1.47 -29.11 0.54
N THR A 29 2.23 -28.76 -0.48
CA THR A 29 3.42 -27.90 -0.36
C THR A 29 3.05 -26.44 -0.13
N PHE A 30 2.03 -25.92 -0.83
CA PHE A 30 1.49 -24.58 -0.63
C PHE A 30 0.24 -24.63 0.24
N SER A 31 0.31 -25.42 1.32
CA SER A 31 -0.77 -25.48 2.30
C SER A 31 -0.99 -24.11 2.93
N ARG A 32 -2.18 -23.89 3.50
CA ARG A 32 -2.47 -22.65 4.25
C ARG A 32 -1.44 -22.38 5.34
N GLY A 33 -1.04 -23.39 6.10
CA GLY A 33 -0.02 -23.25 7.15
C GLY A 33 1.32 -22.80 6.57
N THR A 34 1.76 -23.40 5.47
CA THR A 34 3.00 -23.00 4.79
C THR A 34 2.95 -21.57 4.28
N LEU A 35 1.80 -21.12 3.77
CA LEU A 35 1.63 -19.73 3.31
C LEU A 35 1.57 -18.74 4.49
N GLU A 36 0.99 -19.13 5.63
CA GLU A 36 0.99 -18.34 6.85
C GLU A 36 2.40 -18.23 7.44
N ASP A 37 3.16 -19.33 7.50
CA ASP A 37 4.56 -19.34 7.94
C ASP A 37 5.44 -18.46 7.04
N LEU A 38 5.26 -18.57 5.72
CA LEU A 38 5.95 -17.74 4.74
C LEU A 38 5.61 -16.26 4.92
N ARG A 39 4.33 -15.94 5.16
CA ARG A 39 3.90 -14.56 5.41
C ARG A 39 4.59 -14.00 6.65
N GLU A 40 4.60 -14.73 7.75
CA GLU A 40 5.21 -14.28 9.00
C GLU A 40 6.75 -14.17 8.89
N ASP A 41 7.40 -15.10 8.19
CA ASP A 41 8.84 -15.02 7.90
C ASP A 41 9.18 -13.76 7.09
N VAL A 42 8.53 -13.55 5.94
CA VAL A 42 8.76 -12.37 5.09
C VAL A 42 8.44 -11.07 5.86
N LYS A 43 7.34 -11.04 6.60
CA LYS A 43 6.95 -9.88 7.42
C LYS A 43 8.01 -9.59 8.48
N SER A 44 8.49 -10.60 9.21
CA SER A 44 9.48 -10.42 10.27
C SER A 44 10.83 -9.91 9.78
N ARG A 45 11.18 -10.16 8.51
CA ARG A 45 12.42 -9.69 7.87
C ARG A 45 12.35 -8.24 7.41
N PHE A 46 11.18 -7.77 6.98
CA PHE A 46 11.05 -6.49 6.27
C PHE A 46 10.14 -5.47 6.94
N ILE A 47 9.21 -5.90 7.78
CA ILE A 47 8.30 -5.02 8.50
C ILE A 47 8.71 -5.05 9.97
N GLY A 48 9.15 -3.89 10.44
CA GLY A 48 9.58 -3.69 11.82
C GLY A 48 8.46 -3.90 12.85
N LYS A 49 8.85 -4.01 14.11
CA LYS A 49 7.93 -4.16 15.26
C LYS A 49 7.71 -2.85 16.01
N GLU A 50 8.30 -1.78 15.52
CA GLU A 50 8.18 -0.43 16.03
C GLU A 50 6.71 -0.01 16.07
N LYS A 51 6.35 0.64 17.17
CA LYS A 51 5.00 1.13 17.42
C LYS A 51 5.06 2.60 17.73
N VAL A 52 3.95 3.28 17.48
CA VAL A 52 3.79 4.64 17.97
C VAL A 52 3.72 4.58 19.50
N THR A 53 4.46 5.46 20.16
CA THR A 53 4.50 5.50 21.62
C THR A 53 3.14 5.77 22.22
N ARG A 54 2.94 5.27 23.44
CA ARG A 54 1.71 5.49 24.20
C ARG A 54 1.43 6.98 24.38
N ASP A 55 2.46 7.77 24.65
CA ASP A 55 2.34 9.21 24.92
C ASP A 55 1.81 9.96 23.70
N ILE A 56 2.35 9.67 22.50
CA ILE A 56 1.84 10.25 21.26
C ILE A 56 0.37 9.85 21.06
N LYS A 57 0.04 8.56 21.21
CA LYS A 57 -1.34 8.10 21.04
C LYS A 57 -2.30 8.75 22.03
N GLN A 58 -1.86 8.96 23.28
CA GLN A 58 -2.66 9.62 24.29
C GLN A 58 -2.95 11.07 23.91
N ILE A 59 -1.94 11.82 23.43
CA ILE A 59 -2.14 13.19 22.95
C ILE A 59 -3.13 13.22 21.76
N LEU A 60 -2.99 12.29 20.82
CA LEU A 60 -3.91 12.20 19.68
C LEU A 60 -5.33 11.79 20.11
N GLN A 61 -5.47 10.98 21.16
CA GLN A 61 -6.76 10.62 21.74
C GLN A 61 -7.42 11.83 22.39
N GLU A 62 -6.66 12.64 23.14
CA GLU A 62 -7.13 13.91 23.71
C GLU A 62 -7.63 14.85 22.60
N TYR A 63 -6.95 14.92 21.46
CA TYR A 63 -7.41 15.70 20.30
C TYR A 63 -8.80 15.27 19.80
N ILE A 64 -9.05 13.96 19.77
CA ILE A 64 -10.36 13.42 19.36
C ILE A 64 -11.43 13.81 20.39
N GLU A 65 -11.12 13.68 21.69
CA GLU A 65 -12.05 14.02 22.77
C GLU A 65 -12.42 15.51 22.76
N ILE A 66 -11.44 16.40 22.59
CA ILE A 66 -11.68 17.84 22.46
C ILE A 66 -12.57 18.17 21.26
N ALA A 67 -12.34 17.51 20.12
CA ALA A 67 -13.15 17.72 18.92
C ALA A 67 -14.60 17.29 19.10
N LEU A 68 -14.82 16.22 19.87
CA LEU A 68 -16.13 15.60 20.07
C LEU A 68 -16.89 16.16 21.29
N ASP A 69 -16.30 17.08 22.05
CA ASP A 69 -16.99 17.74 23.17
C ASP A 69 -18.21 18.53 22.66
N ASP A 70 -19.34 18.39 23.37
CA ASP A 70 -20.73 18.58 22.90
C ASP A 70 -21.14 20.05 22.60
N ASN A 71 -20.18 20.96 22.45
CA ASN A 71 -20.40 22.35 22.07
C ASN A 71 -19.79 22.62 20.69
N ASP A 72 -20.51 23.34 19.83
CA ASP A 72 -20.15 23.72 18.43
C ASP A 72 -18.74 24.35 18.25
N GLY A 73 -17.99 24.59 19.32
CA GLY A 73 -16.61 25.07 19.35
C GLY A 73 -15.52 24.00 19.45
N GLY A 74 -15.81 22.70 19.62
CA GLY A 74 -14.80 21.66 19.86
C GLY A 74 -13.68 21.61 18.80
N LEU A 75 -14.05 21.68 17.51
CA LEU A 75 -13.06 21.76 16.41
C LEU A 75 -12.23 23.05 16.43
N CYS A 76 -12.82 24.17 16.84
CA CYS A 76 -12.09 25.43 16.97
C CYS A 76 -11.06 25.33 18.10
N GLU A 77 -11.44 24.74 19.22
CA GLU A 77 -10.55 24.54 20.36
C GLU A 77 -9.44 23.54 20.06
N LEU A 78 -9.77 22.42 19.40
CA LEU A 78 -8.77 21.47 18.89
C LEU A 78 -7.69 22.18 18.06
N ARG A 79 -8.10 23.04 17.11
CA ARG A 79 -7.14 23.76 16.25
C ARG A 79 -6.19 24.65 17.05
N LYS A 80 -6.69 25.35 18.08
CA LYS A 80 -5.83 26.17 18.96
C LYS A 80 -4.86 25.31 19.74
N ILE A 81 -5.33 24.18 20.29
CA ILE A 81 -4.52 23.25 21.06
C ILE A 81 -3.40 22.65 20.19
N ILE A 82 -3.73 22.23 18.96
CA ILE A 82 -2.71 21.72 18.02
C ILE A 82 -1.64 22.79 17.78
N ILE A 83 -2.03 24.03 17.46
CA ILE A 83 -1.07 25.13 17.23
C ILE A 83 -0.18 25.36 18.46
N ASN A 84 -0.76 25.40 19.66
CA ASN A 84 -0.02 25.63 20.89
C ASN A 84 0.90 24.45 21.26
N SER A 85 0.61 23.25 20.76
CA SER A 85 1.40 22.03 21.00
C SER A 85 2.56 21.82 20.02
N LEU A 86 2.74 22.69 19.01
CA LEU A 86 3.84 22.59 18.04
C LEU A 86 5.23 22.74 18.68
N SER A 87 5.30 23.28 19.90
CA SER A 87 6.54 23.41 20.68
C SER A 87 6.87 22.20 21.53
N LYS A 88 6.03 21.15 21.56
CA LYS A 88 6.32 19.92 22.30
C LYS A 88 7.47 19.17 21.64
N THR A 89 8.47 18.79 22.42
CA THR A 89 9.64 18.02 22.00
C THR A 89 9.60 16.60 22.56
N PHE A 90 10.24 15.67 21.87
CA PHE A 90 10.39 14.26 22.28
C PHE A 90 11.86 13.87 22.24
N ASP A 91 12.26 12.91 23.07
CA ASP A 91 13.67 12.47 23.14
C ASP A 91 14.14 11.81 21.84
N SER A 92 13.22 11.19 21.09
CA SER A 92 13.49 10.54 19.80
C SER A 92 13.12 11.45 18.64
N ALA A 93 14.08 11.77 17.77
CA ALA A 93 13.86 12.55 16.56
C ALA A 93 12.82 11.91 15.61
N VAL A 94 12.73 10.57 15.60
CA VAL A 94 11.73 9.84 14.79
C VAL A 94 10.33 10.04 15.36
N GLU A 95 10.20 10.02 16.68
CA GLU A 95 8.92 10.25 17.36
C GLU A 95 8.48 11.71 17.24
N GLU A 96 9.42 12.65 17.34
CA GLU A 96 9.16 14.07 17.14
C GLU A 96 8.69 14.35 15.70
N GLU A 97 9.40 13.84 14.69
CA GLU A 97 8.99 13.97 13.27
C GLU A 97 7.60 13.36 13.06
N PHE A 98 7.34 12.19 13.65
CA PHE A 98 6.06 11.51 13.54
C PHE A 98 4.93 12.32 14.19
N PHE A 99 5.15 12.83 15.40
CA PHE A 99 4.17 13.64 16.11
C PHE A 99 3.83 14.93 15.33
N GLN A 100 4.84 15.64 14.81
CA GLN A 100 4.63 16.84 13.99
C GLN A 100 3.78 16.55 12.74
N ARG A 101 4.06 15.43 12.07
CA ARG A 101 3.26 14.95 10.92
C ARG A 101 1.81 14.66 11.33
N MET A 102 1.60 14.03 12.49
CA MET A 102 0.26 13.75 13.00
C MET A 102 -0.49 15.02 13.44
N GLN A 103 0.20 16.03 13.99
CA GLN A 103 -0.40 17.33 14.29
C GLN A 103 -0.92 17.99 13.02
N PHE A 104 -0.12 18.01 11.95
CA PHE A 104 -0.55 18.54 10.66
C PHE A 104 -1.76 17.77 10.10
N LEU A 105 -1.76 16.43 10.24
CA LEU A 105 -2.89 15.60 9.82
C LEU A 105 -4.18 15.98 10.58
N PHE A 106 -4.14 15.96 11.91
CA PHE A 106 -5.32 16.25 12.73
C PHE A 106 -5.82 17.68 12.53
N GLN A 107 -4.90 18.63 12.33
CA GLN A 107 -5.25 19.98 11.95
C GLN A 107 -5.99 19.98 10.60
N HIS A 108 -5.43 19.34 9.57
CA HIS A 108 -6.07 19.23 8.26
C HIS A 108 -7.47 18.60 8.35
N LEU A 109 -7.59 17.44 9.00
CA LEU A 109 -8.87 16.76 9.19
C LEU A 109 -9.90 17.68 9.86
N SER A 110 -9.48 18.53 10.81
CA SER A 110 -10.37 19.45 11.53
C SER A 110 -11.08 20.46 10.63
N TYR A 111 -10.56 20.70 9.42
CA TYR A 111 -11.18 21.55 8.41
C TYR A 111 -11.91 20.77 7.33
N THR A 112 -11.55 19.51 7.07
CA THR A 112 -11.94 18.81 5.84
C THR A 112 -12.92 17.66 6.04
N ILE A 113 -13.06 17.14 7.27
CA ILE A 113 -13.98 16.04 7.57
C ILE A 113 -15.04 16.48 8.58
N PRO A 114 -16.28 15.96 8.48
CA PRO A 114 -17.34 16.28 9.44
C PRO A 114 -17.05 15.68 10.82
N LEU A 115 -17.69 16.24 11.86
CA LEU A 115 -17.64 15.66 13.21
C LEU A 115 -18.22 14.24 13.24
N ARG A 116 -19.38 14.07 12.61
CA ARG A 116 -20.14 12.81 12.52
C ARG A 116 -20.23 12.35 11.08
N SER A 117 -20.29 11.04 10.88
CA SER A 117 -20.32 10.45 9.53
C SER A 117 -21.57 10.88 8.76
N LEU A 118 -21.35 11.33 7.52
CA LEU A 118 -22.45 11.62 6.59
C LEU A 118 -23.13 10.31 6.16
N LYS A 119 -24.43 10.39 5.87
CA LYS A 119 -25.20 9.23 5.36
C LYS A 119 -25.05 9.07 3.85
N GLU A 120 -24.67 10.14 3.17
CA GLU A 120 -24.48 10.16 1.72
C GLU A 120 -23.24 9.36 1.31
N LYS A 121 -23.33 8.74 0.13
CA LYS A 121 -22.18 8.11 -0.49
C LYS A 121 -21.23 9.17 -1.02
N ILE A 122 -19.94 9.00 -0.73
CA ILE A 122 -18.89 9.88 -1.23
C ILE A 122 -18.38 9.33 -2.56
N SER A 123 -18.23 10.20 -3.56
CA SER A 123 -17.64 9.81 -4.84
C SER A 123 -16.18 9.36 -4.66
N GLU A 124 -15.70 8.45 -5.50
CA GLU A 124 -14.30 7.98 -5.45
C GLU A 124 -13.30 9.16 -5.56
N GLY A 125 -13.55 10.11 -6.47
CA GLY A 125 -12.70 11.29 -6.62
C GLY A 125 -12.69 12.20 -5.39
N THR A 126 -13.85 12.44 -4.77
CA THR A 126 -13.96 13.22 -3.53
C THR A 126 -13.25 12.52 -2.38
N LEU A 127 -13.44 11.21 -2.25
CA LEU A 127 -12.79 10.37 -1.25
C LEU A 127 -11.25 10.40 -1.42
N VAL A 128 -10.75 10.31 -2.65
CA VAL A 128 -9.31 10.43 -2.93
C VAL A 128 -8.78 11.82 -2.56
N ALA A 129 -9.42 12.87 -3.06
CA ALA A 129 -8.91 14.24 -2.93
C ALA A 129 -8.96 14.77 -1.49
N ASN A 130 -10.03 14.47 -0.75
CA ASN A 130 -10.29 15.08 0.55
C ASN A 130 -9.88 14.21 1.74
N LEU A 131 -9.75 12.90 1.56
CA LEU A 131 -9.50 11.96 2.67
C LEU A 131 -8.23 11.14 2.43
N ILE A 132 -8.21 10.30 1.39
CA ILE A 132 -7.14 9.31 1.21
C ILE A 132 -5.81 10.00 0.89
N SER A 133 -5.77 10.89 -0.11
CA SER A 133 -4.53 11.54 -0.53
C SER A 133 -3.92 12.40 0.58
N PRO A 134 -4.67 13.26 1.29
CA PRO A 134 -4.13 14.01 2.41
C PRO A 134 -3.58 13.10 3.52
N VAL A 135 -4.32 12.09 3.96
CA VAL A 135 -3.89 11.17 5.03
C VAL A 135 -2.62 10.41 4.62
N LEU A 136 -2.63 9.77 3.45
CA LEU A 136 -1.52 8.93 3.00
C LEU A 136 -0.25 9.74 2.70
N ARG A 137 -0.37 11.00 2.28
CA ARG A 137 0.80 11.89 2.08
C ARG A 137 1.57 12.13 3.38
N ILE A 138 0.90 12.18 4.53
CA ILE A 138 1.56 12.36 5.83
C ILE A 138 2.59 11.26 6.09
N PHE A 139 2.23 10.02 5.76
CA PHE A 139 3.08 8.86 5.96
C PHE A 139 4.08 8.69 4.80
N PHE A 140 3.63 8.84 3.57
CA PHE A 140 4.34 8.28 2.43
C PHE A 140 4.96 9.30 1.48
N HIS A 141 4.75 10.60 1.72
CA HIS A 141 5.31 11.67 0.90
C HIS A 141 6.54 12.31 1.53
N ASP A 142 7.60 12.39 0.73
CA ASP A 142 8.73 13.30 0.95
C ASP A 142 9.05 13.99 -0.39
N ALA A 143 9.00 15.31 -0.42
CA ALA A 143 9.12 16.06 -1.67
C ALA A 143 10.52 15.94 -2.32
N TYR A 144 11.54 15.60 -1.54
CA TYR A 144 12.93 15.59 -1.97
C TYR A 144 13.45 14.18 -2.23
N VAL A 145 13.03 13.22 -1.42
CA VAL A 145 13.60 11.87 -1.41
C VAL A 145 12.70 10.88 -2.13
N TYR A 146 11.40 10.88 -1.81
CA TYR A 146 10.45 9.93 -2.38
C TYR A 146 9.05 10.52 -2.66
N PRO A 147 8.90 11.45 -3.62
CA PRO A 147 7.63 12.10 -3.86
C PRO A 147 6.57 11.11 -4.35
N THR A 148 5.41 11.20 -3.71
CA THR A 148 4.18 10.52 -4.12
C THR A 148 3.40 11.34 -5.12
N ILE A 149 3.08 10.74 -6.26
CA ILE A 149 2.40 11.38 -7.38
C ILE A 149 1.07 10.64 -7.59
N TRP A 150 0.04 11.39 -7.92
CA TRP A 150 -1.27 10.88 -8.36
C TRP A 150 -1.35 11.14 -9.86
N PRO A 151 -0.84 10.23 -10.70
CA PRO A 151 -0.52 10.54 -12.08
C PRO A 151 -1.79 10.72 -12.94
N ASN A 152 -1.73 11.71 -13.84
CA ASN A 152 -2.64 11.82 -14.98
C ASN A 152 -2.00 11.25 -16.27
N THR A 153 -0.75 10.79 -16.20
CA THR A 153 0.09 10.33 -17.31
C THR A 153 0.80 9.01 -16.98
N SER A 154 1.15 8.23 -18.01
CA SER A 154 1.56 6.82 -17.81
C SER A 154 2.84 6.63 -16.99
N SER A 155 2.77 5.72 -16.01
CA SER A 155 3.90 5.27 -15.20
C SER A 155 4.95 4.56 -16.05
N THR A 156 6.19 4.50 -15.56
CA THR A 156 7.29 3.79 -16.23
C THR A 156 6.98 2.31 -16.31
N SER A 157 6.51 1.69 -15.22
CA SER A 157 6.08 0.28 -15.22
C SER A 157 4.98 0.01 -16.26
N ALA A 158 4.01 0.92 -16.41
CA ALA A 158 2.98 0.81 -17.43
C ALA A 158 3.53 0.99 -18.87
N LYS A 159 4.49 1.90 -19.08
CA LYS A 159 5.14 2.14 -20.38
C LYS A 159 5.97 0.95 -20.85
N VAL A 160 6.80 0.38 -19.97
CA VAL A 160 7.60 -0.82 -20.25
C VAL A 160 6.71 -1.94 -20.77
N ARG A 161 5.55 -2.12 -20.13
CA ARG A 161 4.57 -3.12 -20.53
C ARG A 161 3.93 -2.85 -21.89
N LYS A 162 3.57 -1.59 -22.18
CA LYS A 162 3.04 -1.22 -23.51
C LYS A 162 4.03 -1.58 -24.62
N LEU A 163 5.30 -1.24 -24.44
CA LEU A 163 6.37 -1.55 -25.39
C LEU A 163 6.56 -3.07 -25.56
N ALA A 164 6.48 -3.83 -24.46
CA ALA A 164 6.68 -5.28 -24.48
C ALA A 164 5.53 -6.08 -25.14
N PHE A 165 4.30 -5.55 -25.16
CA PHE A 165 3.13 -6.29 -25.64
C PHE A 165 2.44 -5.69 -26.89
N GLY A 166 2.92 -4.55 -27.40
CA GLY A 166 2.37 -3.94 -28.62
C GLY A 166 0.88 -3.56 -28.49
N ASP A 167 0.38 -3.38 -27.27
CA ASP A 167 -1.04 -3.08 -27.00
C ASP A 167 -1.34 -1.60 -27.29
N PRO A 168 -2.25 -1.28 -28.22
CA PRO A 168 -2.62 0.10 -28.56
C PRO A 168 -3.52 0.75 -27.50
N SER A 169 -4.06 0.01 -26.53
CA SER A 169 -4.86 0.57 -25.43
C SER A 169 -3.98 1.37 -24.46
N ARG A 170 -4.57 2.36 -23.78
CA ARG A 170 -3.86 3.07 -22.70
C ARG A 170 -3.53 2.06 -21.61
N ALA A 171 -2.25 1.78 -21.39
CA ALA A 171 -1.80 1.04 -20.21
C ALA A 171 -2.38 1.73 -18.97
N LYS A 172 -3.31 1.04 -18.29
CA LYS A 172 -4.02 1.59 -17.13
C LYS A 172 -2.99 1.88 -16.04
N GLN A 173 -3.06 3.07 -15.44
CA GLN A 173 -2.10 3.54 -14.46
C GLN A 173 -2.55 3.19 -13.05
N PRO A 174 -1.62 3.02 -12.10
CA PRO A 174 -1.97 3.06 -10.68
C PRO A 174 -2.47 4.46 -10.32
N ASP A 175 -3.37 4.55 -9.34
CA ASP A 175 -3.90 5.84 -8.87
C ASP A 175 -2.82 6.67 -8.16
N MET A 176 -1.84 6.01 -7.55
CA MET A 176 -0.71 6.65 -6.88
C MET A 176 0.60 5.90 -7.13
N ILE A 177 1.70 6.65 -7.24
CA ILE A 177 3.07 6.13 -7.39
C ILE A 177 4.00 6.85 -6.42
N GLY A 178 4.79 6.10 -5.66
CA GLY A 178 5.94 6.61 -4.92
C GLY A 178 7.21 6.42 -5.74
N ASN A 179 7.92 7.51 -6.03
CA ASN A 179 9.15 7.48 -6.81
C ASN A 179 10.33 7.86 -5.93
N ILE A 180 11.48 7.21 -6.08
CA ILE A 180 12.75 7.71 -5.55
C ILE A 180 13.24 8.81 -6.48
N VAL A 181 13.66 9.94 -5.92
CA VAL A 181 14.35 11.01 -6.64
C VAL A 181 15.86 10.87 -6.43
N ASN A 182 16.61 10.88 -7.52
CA ASN A 182 18.06 11.02 -7.49
C ASN A 182 18.49 12.13 -8.45
N ASN A 183 19.31 13.07 -7.97
CA ASN A 183 19.80 14.22 -8.75
C ASN A 183 18.68 14.96 -9.52
N GLY A 184 17.53 15.17 -8.86
CA GLY A 184 16.39 15.89 -9.44
C GLY A 184 15.53 15.11 -10.44
N ASN A 185 15.85 13.83 -10.70
CA ASN A 185 15.11 12.97 -11.62
C ASN A 185 14.46 11.78 -10.88
N PHE A 186 13.31 11.30 -11.37
CA PHE A 186 12.73 10.04 -10.88
C PHE A 186 13.58 8.86 -11.33
N ALA A 187 14.08 8.09 -10.36
CA ALA A 187 14.95 6.95 -10.60
C ALA A 187 14.15 5.62 -10.63
N TYR A 188 13.40 5.34 -9.56
CA TYR A 188 12.68 4.08 -9.40
C TYR A 188 11.28 4.29 -8.83
N GLU A 189 10.30 3.51 -9.30
CA GLU A 189 8.93 3.47 -8.78
C GLU A 189 8.84 2.43 -7.65
N VAL A 190 8.90 2.84 -6.39
CA VAL A 190 9.05 1.91 -5.24
C VAL A 190 7.75 1.60 -4.51
N MET A 191 6.67 2.30 -4.86
CA MET A 191 5.37 2.12 -4.23
C MET A 191 4.22 2.40 -5.20
N PHE A 192 3.15 1.63 -5.09
CA PHE A 192 1.94 1.77 -5.92
C PHE A 192 0.67 1.80 -5.08
N GLY A 193 -0.32 2.59 -5.49
CA GLY A 193 -1.62 2.68 -4.84
C GLY A 193 -2.78 2.49 -5.80
N GLU A 194 -3.83 1.79 -5.37
CA GLU A 194 -5.13 1.73 -6.04
C GLU A 194 -6.24 2.05 -5.04
N VAL A 195 -7.26 2.76 -5.51
CA VAL A 195 -8.43 3.17 -4.72
C VAL A 195 -9.71 2.66 -5.38
N THR A 196 -10.60 2.13 -4.56
CA THR A 196 -11.97 1.83 -4.98
C THR A 196 -12.96 2.54 -4.06
N GLY A 197 -13.79 3.42 -4.62
CA GLY A 197 -14.82 4.16 -3.88
C GLY A 197 -16.09 3.34 -3.61
N GLU A 198 -17.15 4.02 -3.17
CA GLU A 198 -18.42 3.41 -2.71
C GLU A 198 -19.44 3.13 -3.81
N GLY A 199 -19.04 3.39 -5.05
CA GLY A 199 -19.91 3.32 -6.22
C GLY A 199 -20.32 1.89 -6.56
N LYS A 200 -21.22 1.76 -7.54
CA LYS A 200 -21.70 0.46 -8.06
C LYS A 200 -20.58 -0.45 -8.61
N ASN A 201 -19.41 0.13 -8.87
CA ASN A 201 -18.24 -0.58 -9.36
C ASN A 201 -17.43 -1.26 -8.24
N ASN A 202 -17.71 -0.98 -6.96
CA ASN A 202 -17.12 -1.70 -5.85
C ASN A 202 -17.69 -3.11 -5.77
N THR A 203 -17.08 -4.00 -6.54
CA THR A 203 -17.39 -5.41 -6.60
C THR A 203 -16.14 -6.18 -6.20
N GLU A 204 -16.31 -7.37 -5.63
CA GLU A 204 -15.20 -8.26 -5.33
C GLU A 204 -14.33 -8.50 -6.57
N LYS A 205 -14.96 -8.67 -7.74
CA LYS A 205 -14.25 -8.79 -9.02
C LYS A 205 -13.36 -7.57 -9.31
N LYS A 206 -13.86 -6.33 -9.16
CA LYS A 206 -13.04 -5.11 -9.35
C LYS A 206 -11.87 -5.09 -8.37
N ASN A 207 -12.14 -5.31 -7.09
CA ASN A 207 -11.12 -5.23 -6.03
C ASN A 207 -10.00 -6.25 -6.25
N LEU A 208 -10.33 -7.46 -6.70
CA LEU A 208 -9.37 -8.49 -7.09
C LEU A 208 -8.58 -8.11 -8.33
N ILE A 209 -9.22 -7.52 -9.34
CA ILE A 209 -8.54 -7.04 -10.55
C ILE A 209 -7.53 -5.95 -10.20
N ASP A 210 -7.90 -4.98 -9.36
CA ASP A 210 -6.98 -3.91 -8.94
C ASP A 210 -5.84 -4.47 -8.09
N LEU A 211 -6.08 -5.49 -7.25
CA LEU A 211 -5.02 -6.17 -6.52
C LEU A 211 -4.04 -6.91 -7.45
N ILE A 212 -4.55 -7.62 -8.47
CA ILE A 212 -3.70 -8.27 -9.49
C ILE A 212 -2.87 -7.22 -10.25
N ARG A 213 -3.46 -6.06 -10.55
CA ARG A 213 -2.76 -4.94 -11.20
C ARG A 213 -1.63 -4.39 -10.33
N LEU A 214 -1.85 -4.22 -9.03
CA LEU A 214 -0.78 -3.87 -8.09
C LEU A 214 0.35 -4.89 -8.15
N GLY A 215 0.05 -6.19 -8.07
CA GLY A 215 1.06 -7.25 -8.18
C GLY A 215 1.87 -7.17 -9.49
N ILE A 216 1.23 -6.81 -10.61
CA ILE A 216 1.92 -6.58 -11.88
C ILE A 216 2.90 -5.41 -11.78
N PHE A 217 2.47 -4.24 -11.29
CA PHE A 217 3.34 -3.07 -11.17
C PHE A 217 4.50 -3.31 -10.20
N MET A 218 4.22 -3.91 -9.06
CA MET A 218 5.22 -4.25 -8.06
C MET A 218 6.30 -5.16 -8.64
N LYS A 219 5.91 -6.20 -9.39
CA LYS A 219 6.85 -7.12 -10.01
C LYS A 219 7.72 -6.43 -11.05
N ASP A 220 7.10 -5.67 -11.97
CA ASP A 220 7.82 -4.98 -13.05
C ASP A 220 8.84 -3.98 -12.46
N SER A 221 8.47 -3.28 -11.39
CA SER A 221 9.40 -2.42 -10.66
C SER A 221 10.49 -3.19 -9.90
N LEU A 222 10.10 -4.24 -9.16
CA LEU A 222 11.03 -5.06 -8.38
C LEU A 222 12.12 -5.63 -9.28
N ASP A 223 11.78 -6.11 -10.47
CA ASP A 223 12.76 -6.61 -11.44
C ASP A 223 13.78 -5.56 -11.89
N ASN A 224 13.36 -4.29 -11.99
CA ASN A 224 14.20 -3.17 -12.36
C ASN A 224 15.13 -2.75 -11.21
N ILE A 225 14.54 -2.57 -10.01
CA ILE A 225 15.28 -2.22 -8.79
C ILE A 225 16.29 -3.31 -8.46
N LEU A 226 15.87 -4.57 -8.47
CA LEU A 226 16.72 -5.72 -8.14
C LEU A 226 17.91 -5.84 -9.10
N LEU A 227 17.69 -5.62 -10.41
CA LEU A 227 18.77 -5.65 -11.40
C LEU A 227 19.82 -4.58 -11.13
N LYS A 228 19.38 -3.38 -10.79
CA LYS A 228 20.24 -2.20 -10.69
C LYS A 228 20.85 -1.98 -9.31
N THR A 229 20.20 -2.48 -8.25
CA THR A 229 20.57 -2.17 -6.88
C THR A 229 20.74 -3.41 -6.01
N GLY A 230 20.23 -4.58 -6.42
CA GLY A 230 20.18 -5.77 -5.56
C GLY A 230 19.07 -5.74 -4.49
N VAL A 231 18.39 -4.61 -4.30
CA VAL A 231 17.30 -4.49 -3.32
C VAL A 231 16.08 -5.30 -3.76
N ASN A 232 15.62 -6.21 -2.88
CA ASN A 232 14.62 -7.23 -3.19
C ASN A 232 13.25 -6.97 -2.53
N ARG A 233 12.74 -5.74 -2.67
CA ARG A 233 11.45 -5.34 -2.06
C ARG A 233 10.82 -4.14 -2.75
N VAL A 234 9.50 -4.20 -2.93
CA VAL A 234 8.65 -3.11 -3.45
C VAL A 234 7.36 -3.08 -2.67
N PHE A 235 6.79 -1.88 -2.47
CA PHE A 235 5.61 -1.66 -1.66
C PHE A 235 4.39 -1.38 -2.52
N ALA A 236 3.21 -1.66 -1.97
CA ALA A 236 1.95 -1.21 -2.54
C ALA A 236 0.91 -1.08 -1.45
N TRP A 237 -0.20 -0.42 -1.77
CA TRP A 237 -1.36 -0.41 -0.90
C TRP A 237 -2.64 -0.36 -1.73
N GLN A 238 -3.73 -0.80 -1.14
CA GLN A 238 -5.06 -0.68 -1.72
C GLN A 238 -5.99 -0.05 -0.67
N VAL A 239 -6.79 0.92 -1.10
CA VAL A 239 -7.91 1.43 -0.30
C VAL A 239 -9.21 0.99 -0.94
N ILE A 240 -9.99 0.21 -0.21
CA ILE A 240 -11.37 -0.11 -0.58
C ILE A 240 -12.26 0.68 0.36
N VAL A 241 -13.01 1.64 -0.19
CA VAL A 241 -13.87 2.56 0.57
C VAL A 241 -12.99 3.43 1.48
N THR A 242 -12.75 3.04 2.73
CA THR A 242 -11.78 3.71 3.61
C THR A 242 -10.84 2.74 4.29
N LYS A 243 -10.96 1.47 3.96
CA LYS A 243 -10.13 0.41 4.47
C LYS A 243 -8.84 0.35 3.66
N TRP A 244 -7.77 0.91 4.21
CA TRP A 244 -6.42 0.83 3.67
C TRP A 244 -5.79 -0.51 4.03
N THR A 245 -5.09 -1.16 3.09
CA THR A 245 -4.30 -2.37 3.34
C THR A 245 -2.95 -2.24 2.63
N GLY A 246 -1.86 -2.48 3.36
CA GLY A 246 -0.49 -2.38 2.86
C GLY A 246 0.10 -3.73 2.46
N TYR A 247 0.82 -3.75 1.35
CA TYR A 247 1.45 -4.93 0.77
C TYR A 247 2.94 -4.73 0.50
N LEU A 248 3.68 -5.82 0.61
CA LEU A 248 5.09 -5.90 0.25
C LEU A 248 5.29 -7.06 -0.72
N MET A 249 6.06 -6.83 -1.78
CA MET A 249 6.47 -7.87 -2.72
C MET A 249 7.96 -8.12 -2.64
N THR A 250 8.34 -9.40 -2.64
CA THR A 250 9.74 -9.85 -2.68
C THR A 250 9.88 -11.12 -3.54
N LEU A 251 11.08 -11.35 -4.08
CA LEU A 251 11.47 -12.56 -4.79
C LEU A 251 12.13 -13.54 -3.80
N ILE A 252 11.43 -14.61 -3.42
CA ILE A 252 11.93 -15.52 -2.37
C ILE A 252 12.75 -16.70 -2.92
N CYS A 253 12.52 -17.07 -4.18
CA CYS A 253 13.14 -18.19 -4.88
C CYS A 253 13.18 -17.88 -6.40
N PRO A 254 13.96 -18.61 -7.22
CA PRO A 254 13.96 -18.45 -8.68
C PRO A 254 12.55 -18.45 -9.30
N GLY A 255 12.12 -17.28 -9.79
CA GLY A 255 10.81 -17.06 -10.41
C GLY A 255 9.61 -16.99 -9.48
N ILE A 256 9.80 -17.11 -8.15
CA ILE A 256 8.71 -17.10 -7.16
C ILE A 256 8.67 -15.74 -6.46
N TYR A 257 7.77 -14.89 -6.95
CA TYR A 257 7.47 -13.58 -6.36
C TYR A 257 6.28 -13.73 -5.43
N VAL A 258 6.38 -13.17 -4.23
CA VAL A 258 5.32 -13.23 -3.23
C VAL A 258 4.95 -11.82 -2.82
N MET A 259 3.65 -11.53 -2.89
CA MET A 259 3.04 -10.31 -2.37
C MET A 259 2.30 -10.67 -1.08
N ILE A 260 2.73 -10.10 0.04
CA ILE A 260 2.14 -10.36 1.35
C ILE A 260 1.42 -9.12 1.88
N ASP A 261 0.35 -9.33 2.65
CA ASP A 261 -0.23 -8.31 3.53
C ASP A 261 0.67 -8.12 4.77
N THR A 262 1.11 -6.87 4.95
CA THR A 262 2.13 -6.43 5.91
C THR A 262 1.63 -6.25 7.34
N GLY A 263 0.33 -6.17 7.60
CA GLY A 263 -0.11 -5.82 8.96
C GLY A 263 -1.61 -5.66 9.15
N GLY A 264 -2.42 -6.14 8.21
CA GLY A 264 -3.86 -5.98 8.21
C GLY A 264 -4.28 -4.61 7.69
N SER A 265 -5.54 -4.28 7.95
CA SER A 265 -6.17 -3.09 7.40
C SER A 265 -6.32 -1.97 8.41
N VAL A 266 -6.17 -0.73 7.95
CA VAL A 266 -6.38 0.49 8.74
C VAL A 266 -7.58 1.25 8.18
N GLU A 267 -8.45 1.73 9.06
CA GLU A 267 -9.60 2.52 8.66
C GLU A 267 -9.21 4.00 8.57
N ILE A 268 -9.22 4.57 7.36
CA ILE A 268 -9.00 6.00 7.13
C ILE A 268 -10.25 6.75 7.63
N PRO A 269 -10.09 7.77 8.49
CA PRO A 269 -11.21 8.40 9.15
C PRO A 269 -12.05 9.20 8.16
N ARG A 270 -13.35 8.96 8.14
CA ARG A 270 -14.33 9.73 7.34
C ARG A 270 -14.94 10.90 8.09
N SER A 271 -14.79 10.86 9.40
CA SER A 271 -15.37 11.77 10.37
C SER A 271 -14.51 11.74 11.64
N PHE A 272 -14.61 12.76 12.48
CA PHE A 272 -13.86 12.80 13.74
C PHE A 272 -14.22 11.66 14.68
N GLU A 273 -15.49 11.25 14.74
CA GLU A 273 -15.91 10.09 15.54
C GLU A 273 -15.18 8.80 15.14
N SER A 274 -14.74 8.69 13.88
CA SER A 274 -14.00 7.53 13.36
C SER A 274 -12.49 7.61 13.57
N CYS A 275 -11.96 8.73 14.07
CA CYS A 275 -10.52 8.91 14.30
C CYS A 275 -9.97 7.95 15.37
N SER A 276 -10.78 7.52 16.34
CA SER A 276 -10.34 6.53 17.34
C SER A 276 -10.02 5.18 16.71
N MET A 277 -10.80 4.76 15.70
CA MET A 277 -10.51 3.54 14.94
C MET A 277 -9.23 3.70 14.12
N PHE A 278 -9.04 4.86 13.48
CA PHE A 278 -7.80 5.16 12.77
C PHE A 278 -6.57 5.10 13.69
N LEU A 279 -6.67 5.67 14.91
CA LEU A 279 -5.61 5.65 15.91
C LEU A 279 -5.21 4.22 16.31
N SER A 280 -6.18 3.30 16.38
CA SER A 280 -5.91 1.88 16.67
C SER A 280 -5.06 1.19 15.59
N GLY A 281 -5.18 1.62 14.33
CA GLY A 281 -4.40 1.11 13.19
C GLY A 281 -3.09 1.86 12.95
N LEU A 282 -2.76 2.86 13.75
CA LEU A 282 -1.63 3.76 13.48
C LEU A 282 -0.27 3.04 13.54
N ASP A 283 -0.13 2.02 14.39
CA ASP A 283 1.09 1.20 14.45
C ASP A 283 1.37 0.50 13.11
N THR A 284 0.31 0.03 12.43
CA THR A 284 0.43 -0.64 11.13
C THR A 284 0.93 0.34 10.06
N LEU A 285 0.37 1.55 10.00
CA LEU A 285 0.82 2.58 9.06
C LEU A 285 2.26 3.02 9.37
N PHE A 286 2.60 3.17 10.65
CA PHE A 286 3.91 3.60 11.08
C PHE A 286 4.99 2.55 10.75
N ALA A 287 4.77 1.28 11.09
CA ALA A 287 5.70 0.20 10.76
C ALA A 287 5.88 0.06 9.23
N PHE A 288 4.79 0.19 8.46
CA PHE A 288 4.84 0.19 7.00
C PHE A 288 5.65 1.38 6.46
N GLN A 289 5.45 2.58 7.02
CA GLN A 289 6.20 3.78 6.67
C GLN A 289 7.69 3.62 6.93
N LEU A 290 8.08 3.08 8.08
CA LEU A 290 9.48 2.88 8.45
C LEU A 290 10.16 1.90 7.47
N ALA A 291 9.54 0.74 7.22
CA ALA A 291 10.05 -0.24 6.26
C ALA A 291 10.22 0.35 4.84
N TYR A 292 9.26 1.17 4.42
CA TYR A 292 9.33 1.89 3.14
C TYR A 292 10.48 2.91 3.13
N LYS A 293 10.60 3.75 4.16
CA LYS A 293 11.70 4.73 4.31
C LYS A 293 13.07 4.05 4.31
N GLU A 294 13.23 2.93 5.01
CA GLU A 294 14.48 2.16 5.04
C GLU A 294 14.85 1.61 3.68
N THR A 295 13.88 1.05 2.95
CA THR A 295 14.10 0.56 1.59
C THR A 295 14.55 1.67 0.65
N VAL A 296 13.92 2.84 0.72
CA VAL A 296 14.31 4.00 -0.09
C VAL A 296 15.74 4.44 0.24
N LYS A 297 16.08 4.51 1.53
CA LYS A 297 17.44 4.87 1.97
C LYS A 297 18.48 3.88 1.46
N GLU A 298 18.21 2.58 1.53
CA GLU A 298 19.10 1.53 1.02
C GLU A 298 19.37 1.69 -0.48
N ILE A 299 18.31 1.86 -1.28
CA ILE A 299 18.42 2.09 -2.73
C ILE A 299 19.26 3.33 -3.01
N LEU A 300 18.99 4.45 -2.33
CA LEU A 300 19.73 5.71 -2.53
C LEU A 300 21.20 5.60 -2.13
N LEU A 301 21.52 4.88 -1.04
CA LEU A 301 22.89 4.66 -0.63
C LEU A 301 23.68 3.91 -1.71
N ILE A 302 23.09 2.88 -2.32
CA ILE A 302 23.70 2.11 -3.40
C ILE A 302 23.90 2.98 -4.65
N MET A 303 22.86 3.73 -5.03
CA MET A 303 22.93 4.65 -6.17
C MET A 303 24.04 5.70 -6.01
N ASN A 304 24.20 6.26 -4.81
CA ASN A 304 25.18 7.33 -4.55
C ASN A 304 26.62 6.81 -4.49
N ARG A 305 26.83 5.52 -4.21
CA ARG A 305 28.17 4.92 -4.22
C ARG A 305 28.69 4.62 -5.63
N ASN A 306 27.85 4.75 -6.67
CA ASN A 306 28.12 4.23 -8.03
C ASN A 306 28.54 2.75 -8.05
N GLU A 307 28.24 2.02 -6.98
CA GLU A 307 28.36 0.57 -6.93
C GLU A 307 27.13 0.04 -7.68
N GLU A 308 27.21 -0.09 -9.02
CA GLU A 308 26.42 -1.18 -9.62
C GLU A 308 26.91 -2.43 -8.90
N SER A 309 26.05 -3.07 -8.11
CA SER A 309 26.46 -4.20 -7.28
C SER A 309 26.92 -5.36 -8.19
N GLU A 310 28.19 -5.38 -8.54
CA GLU A 310 28.91 -6.52 -9.11
C GLU A 310 29.29 -7.52 -8.01
N ASN A 311 28.48 -7.62 -6.94
CA ASN A 311 28.61 -8.71 -6.01
C ASN A 311 28.15 -10.00 -6.72
N GLU A 312 29.13 -10.81 -7.14
CA GLU A 312 28.95 -12.14 -7.72
C GLU A 312 28.15 -13.10 -6.81
N GLU A 313 27.90 -12.74 -5.54
CA GLU A 313 27.09 -13.50 -4.59
C GLU A 313 25.57 -13.20 -4.63
N ASP A 314 25.11 -12.18 -5.37
CA ASP A 314 23.68 -11.82 -5.41
C ASP A 314 22.89 -12.69 -6.42
N ASN A 315 22.69 -13.95 -6.02
CA ASN A 315 21.91 -14.97 -6.71
C ASN A 315 20.56 -14.46 -7.25
N PHE A 316 19.94 -13.48 -6.59
CA PHE A 316 18.62 -12.93 -6.95
C PHE A 316 18.54 -12.33 -8.37
N LYS A 317 19.62 -11.77 -8.92
CA LYS A 317 19.59 -11.21 -10.28
C LYS A 317 19.28 -12.28 -11.33
N THR A 318 19.82 -13.49 -11.13
CA THR A 318 19.60 -14.67 -11.98
C THR A 318 18.29 -15.40 -11.67
N TRP A 319 17.69 -15.13 -10.51
CA TRP A 319 16.42 -15.72 -10.08
C TRP A 319 15.22 -15.08 -10.76
N ARG A 320 15.35 -13.89 -11.35
CA ARG A 320 14.27 -13.24 -12.09
C ARG A 320 13.78 -14.12 -13.24
N ARG A 321 12.47 -14.08 -13.49
CA ARG A 321 11.83 -14.79 -14.59
C ARG A 321 10.78 -13.90 -15.25
N GLN A 322 10.58 -14.08 -16.55
CA GLN A 322 9.54 -13.38 -17.30
C GLN A 322 8.16 -14.02 -17.06
N THR A 323 7.68 -14.01 -15.82
CA THR A 323 6.45 -14.69 -15.38
C THR A 323 5.18 -14.06 -15.96
N LEU A 324 5.18 -12.74 -16.15
CA LEU A 324 4.01 -11.98 -16.61
C LEU A 324 3.81 -12.01 -18.14
N GLY A 325 4.80 -12.49 -18.91
CA GLY A 325 4.71 -12.65 -20.36
C GLY A 325 4.09 -13.98 -20.81
N THR A 326 3.88 -14.91 -19.87
CA THR A 326 3.43 -16.28 -20.16
C THR A 326 2.00 -16.31 -20.73
N PRO A 327 1.69 -17.24 -21.65
CA PRO A 327 0.32 -17.41 -22.15
C PRO A 327 -0.70 -17.66 -21.04
N ALA A 328 -0.32 -18.40 -19.99
CA ALA A 328 -1.17 -18.66 -18.83
C ALA A 328 -1.54 -17.37 -18.08
N PHE A 329 -0.56 -16.54 -17.75
CA PHE A 329 -0.82 -15.25 -17.10
C PHE A 329 -1.65 -14.31 -17.99
N LYS A 330 -1.37 -14.29 -19.31
CA LYS A 330 -2.17 -13.53 -20.28
C LYS A 330 -3.63 -13.98 -20.34
N ARG A 331 -3.93 -15.27 -20.12
CA ARG A 331 -5.33 -15.76 -20.03
C ARG A 331 -6.02 -15.24 -18.77
N ILE A 332 -5.30 -15.18 -17.65
CA ILE A 332 -5.82 -14.65 -16.39
C ILE A 332 -6.07 -13.14 -16.54
N VAL A 333 -5.10 -12.36 -17.03
CA VAL A 333 -5.25 -10.89 -17.11
C VAL A 333 -6.22 -10.43 -18.22
N LYS A 334 -6.59 -11.31 -19.16
CA LYS A 334 -7.62 -11.06 -20.18
C LYS A 334 -9.05 -10.96 -19.64
N PHE A 335 -9.27 -10.89 -18.32
CA PHE A 335 -10.58 -10.57 -17.74
C PHE A 335 -11.10 -9.26 -18.35
N LYS A 336 -12.05 -9.39 -19.29
CA LYS A 336 -12.90 -8.30 -19.76
C LYS A 336 -13.86 -7.87 -18.66
#